data_AF-A0A9X3PPC6-F1
#
_entry.id   AF-A0A9X3PPC6-F1
#
_cell.length_a   1.000
_cell.length_b   1.000
_cell.length_c   1.000
_cell.angle_alpha   90.00
_cell.angle_beta   90.00
_cell.angle_gamma   90.00
#
_symmetry.space_group_name_H-M   'P 1'
#
loop_
_entity.id
_entity.type
_entity.pdbx_description
1 polymer ?
#
loop_
_entity_poly.entity_id
_entity_poly.type
_entity_poly.pdbx_seq_one_letter_code
_entity_poly.pdbx_strand_id
1 'polypeptide(L)'
;KGVVAEIPFTDLRAAIAHSFEQGVGLPSFPFAPISTFFCEVRLGVDIDDVAPTSVIGMISPRPIFLIDDLEDDLFPSDSVELLYEAAREPKVLWQIPARHGQGWETAPEEYERRVLNFWRQTFGLPHAQPSNISANEPVQTQKRP
;
A
#
# COMPACT_ATOMS: atom_id res chain seq x y z
N LYS A 1 12.20 2.04 -13.84
CA LYS A 1 11.93 1.97 -12.38
C LYS A 1 10.50 2.44 -12.18
N GLY A 2 9.73 1.81 -11.29
CA GLY A 2 8.34 2.19 -10.95
C GLY A 2 8.05 1.82 -9.49
N VAL A 3 6.91 2.23 -8.97
CA VAL A 3 6.45 1.93 -7.61
C VAL A 3 5.03 1.38 -7.68
N VAL A 4 4.78 0.27 -7.00
CA VAL A 4 3.44 -0.21 -6.66
C VAL A 4 3.36 -0.19 -5.13
N ALA A 5 2.33 0.42 -4.58
CA ALA A 5 2.08 0.45 -3.14
C ALA A 5 0.60 0.21 -2.88
N GLU A 6 0.30 -0.80 -2.07
CA GLU A 6 -1.03 -1.09 -1.55
C GLU A 6 -1.14 -0.50 -0.15
N ILE A 7 -2.30 0.07 0.19
CA ILE A 7 -2.62 0.68 1.48
C ILE A 7 -1.52 1.60 2.05
N PRO A 8 -0.90 2.49 1.25
CA PRO A 8 0.11 3.40 1.77
C PRO A 8 -0.52 4.48 2.66
N PHE A 9 0.21 4.90 3.69
CA PHE A 9 -0.17 5.99 4.60
C PHE A 9 0.51 7.31 4.24
N THR A 10 -0.08 8.43 4.65
CA THR A 10 0.45 9.78 4.37
C THR A 10 1.71 10.12 5.15
N ASP A 11 1.74 9.70 6.41
CA ASP A 11 2.84 9.84 7.36
C ASP A 11 2.73 8.78 8.47
N LEU A 12 3.87 8.31 8.95
CA LEU A 12 3.94 7.19 9.87
C LEU A 12 3.41 7.54 11.28
N ARG A 13 3.52 8.80 11.71
CA ARG A 13 3.03 9.23 13.03
C ARG A 13 1.50 9.13 13.11
N ALA A 14 0.78 9.68 12.12
CA ALA A 14 -0.68 9.59 12.05
C ALA A 14 -1.14 8.14 11.91
N ALA A 15 -0.44 7.35 11.09
CA ALA A 15 -0.64 5.91 10.96
C ALA A 15 -0.59 5.18 12.30
N ILE A 16 0.48 5.39 13.09
CA ILE A 16 0.62 4.75 14.41
C ILE A 16 -0.51 5.22 15.34
N ALA A 17 -0.77 6.52 15.43
CA ALA A 17 -1.80 7.05 16.31
C ALA A 17 -3.20 6.47 15.99
N HIS A 18 -3.56 6.41 14.71
CA HIS A 18 -4.84 5.87 14.26
C HIS A 18 -4.97 4.37 14.52
N SER A 19 -3.88 3.61 14.30
CA SER A 19 -3.86 2.16 14.55
C SER A 19 -4.12 1.80 16.02
N PHE A 20 -3.72 2.67 16.97
CA PHE A 20 -4.04 2.47 18.39
C PHE A 20 -5.53 2.65 18.65
N GLU A 21 -6.13 3.69 18.10
CA GLU A 21 -7.54 4.04 18.34
C GLU A 21 -8.50 3.06 17.66
N GLN A 22 -8.25 2.70 16.39
CA GLN A 22 -9.14 1.85 15.60
C GLN A 22 -8.76 0.36 15.63
N GLY A 23 -7.47 0.03 15.61
CA GLY A 23 -7.01 -1.35 15.53
C GLY A 23 -6.87 -2.03 16.90
N VAL A 24 -6.19 -1.38 17.85
CA VAL A 24 -5.88 -1.96 19.18
C VAL A 24 -6.98 -1.65 20.21
N GLY A 25 -7.78 -0.60 20.00
CA GLY A 25 -8.80 -0.15 20.95
C GLY A 25 -8.23 0.54 22.19
N LEU A 26 -7.05 1.12 22.09
CA LEU A 26 -6.40 1.89 23.15
C LEU A 26 -6.37 3.38 22.76
N PRO A 27 -6.45 4.31 23.72
CA PRO A 27 -6.30 5.72 23.40
C PRO A 27 -4.91 5.98 22.82
N SER A 28 -4.80 6.78 21.76
CA SER A 28 -3.51 7.14 21.16
C SER A 28 -2.54 7.73 22.18
N PHE A 29 -3.02 8.50 23.16
CA PHE A 29 -2.22 8.92 24.32
C PHE A 29 -2.46 8.02 25.55
N PRO A 30 -1.41 7.54 26.23
CA PRO A 30 0.03 7.77 25.97
C PRO A 30 0.68 6.69 25.09
N PHE A 31 -0.09 5.71 24.59
CA PHE A 31 0.45 4.47 24.01
C PHE A 31 1.20 4.68 22.69
N ALA A 32 0.69 5.53 21.78
CA ALA A 32 1.36 5.86 20.53
C ALA A 32 2.70 6.56 20.78
N PRO A 33 2.82 7.65 21.57
CA PRO A 33 4.12 8.27 21.87
C PRO A 33 5.15 7.33 22.50
N ILE A 34 4.72 6.44 23.40
CA ILE A 34 5.61 5.44 24.01
C ILE A 34 6.13 4.47 22.94
N SER A 35 5.24 3.98 22.08
CA SER A 35 5.59 3.04 21.01
C SER A 35 6.50 3.70 19.98
N THR A 36 6.19 4.94 19.58
CA THR A 36 7.03 5.79 18.72
C THR A 36 8.43 5.92 19.29
N PHE A 37 8.60 6.26 20.58
CA PHE A 37 9.92 6.36 21.21
C PHE A 37 10.73 5.06 21.08
N PHE A 38 10.13 3.91 21.40
CA PHE A 38 10.83 2.63 21.26
C PHE A 38 11.14 2.28 19.80
N CYS A 39 10.29 2.66 18.86
CA CYS A 39 10.53 2.49 17.43
C CYS A 39 11.70 3.37 16.96
N GLU A 40 11.72 4.66 17.29
CA GLU A 40 12.81 5.59 16.94
C GLU A 40 14.14 5.12 17.50
N VAL A 41 14.18 4.70 18.77
CA VAL A 41 15.40 4.16 19.41
C VAL A 41 15.90 2.89 18.70
N ARG A 42 14.99 2.00 18.29
CA ARG A 42 15.38 0.75 17.60
C ARG A 42 15.80 0.98 16.15
N LEU A 43 15.11 1.85 15.44
CA LEU A 43 15.31 2.08 14.01
C LEU A 43 16.40 3.13 13.75
N GLY A 44 16.72 3.98 14.72
CA GLY A 44 17.65 5.09 14.57
C GLY A 44 17.16 6.16 13.59
N VAL A 45 15.84 6.27 13.42
CA VAL A 45 15.17 7.23 12.53
C VAL A 45 14.17 8.06 13.32
N ASP A 46 13.95 9.30 12.90
CA ASP A 46 12.80 10.08 13.33
C ASP A 46 11.57 9.56 12.57
N ILE A 47 10.50 9.23 13.28
CA ILE A 47 9.25 8.78 12.65
C ILE A 47 8.61 9.91 11.83
N ASP A 48 8.85 11.17 12.20
CA ASP A 48 8.36 12.33 11.45
C ASP A 48 9.03 12.49 10.08
N ASP A 49 10.22 11.91 9.88
CA ASP A 49 10.87 11.87 8.57
C ASP A 49 10.20 10.85 7.61
N VAL A 50 9.36 9.94 8.14
CA VAL A 50 8.64 8.93 7.34
C VAL A 50 7.28 9.48 6.90
N ALA A 51 7.32 10.43 5.98
CA ALA A 51 6.14 11.10 5.43
C ALA A 51 6.06 10.96 3.90
N PRO A 52 5.46 9.87 3.36
CA PRO A 52 5.32 9.66 1.91
C PRO A 52 4.70 10.85 1.16
N THR A 53 3.74 11.57 1.76
CA THR A 53 3.14 12.80 1.17
C THR A 53 4.17 13.87 0.82
N SER A 54 5.23 14.01 1.61
CA SER A 54 6.27 15.02 1.38
C SER A 54 7.21 14.69 0.21
N VAL A 55 7.32 13.41 -0.15
CA VAL A 55 8.33 12.92 -1.12
C VAL A 55 7.74 12.36 -2.40
N ILE A 56 6.48 11.93 -2.41
CA ILE A 56 5.87 11.23 -3.55
C ILE A 56 5.86 12.06 -4.84
N GLY A 57 5.67 13.38 -4.74
CA GLY A 57 5.76 14.27 -5.91
C GLY A 57 7.19 14.43 -6.46
N MET A 58 8.21 14.21 -5.64
CA MET A 58 9.63 14.40 -6.01
C MET A 58 10.19 13.25 -6.85
N ILE A 59 9.53 12.08 -6.87
CA ILE A 59 10.03 10.91 -7.60
C ILE A 59 9.61 10.88 -9.08
N SER A 60 8.78 11.81 -9.54
CA SER A 60 8.42 11.97 -10.95
C SER A 60 9.67 12.18 -11.84
N PRO A 61 9.72 11.64 -13.07
CA PRO A 61 8.65 10.96 -13.81
C PRO A 61 8.61 9.44 -13.59
N ARG A 62 9.00 8.93 -12.42
CA ARG A 62 8.85 7.51 -12.08
C ARG A 62 7.36 7.15 -11.99
N PRO A 63 6.86 6.14 -12.73
CA PRO A 63 5.47 5.69 -12.61
C PRO A 63 5.13 5.20 -11.21
N ILE A 64 3.95 5.56 -10.73
CA ILE A 64 3.41 5.16 -9.44
C ILE A 64 2.04 4.51 -9.64
N PHE A 65 1.83 3.37 -9.01
CA PHE A 65 0.53 2.73 -8.91
C PHE A 65 0.17 2.57 -7.43
N LEU A 66 -0.87 3.28 -7.02
CA LEU A 66 -1.43 3.22 -5.68
C LEU A 66 -2.67 2.32 -5.69
N ILE A 67 -2.73 1.40 -4.74
CA ILE A 67 -3.86 0.49 -4.51
C ILE A 67 -4.46 0.83 -3.15
N ASP A 68 -5.77 1.05 -3.13
CA ASP A 68 -6.54 1.50 -1.98
C ASP A 68 -7.59 0.47 -1.62
N ASP A 69 -7.53 -0.05 -0.39
CA ASP A 69 -8.47 -1.02 0.15
C ASP A 69 -9.56 -0.25 0.92
N LEU A 70 -10.73 -0.07 0.29
CA LEU A 70 -11.80 0.81 0.78
C LEU A 70 -12.46 0.35 2.09
N GLU A 71 -12.23 -0.89 2.51
CA GLU A 71 -12.71 -1.45 3.78
C GLU A 71 -11.56 -1.60 4.80
N ASP A 72 -10.45 -0.88 4.61
CA ASP A 72 -9.39 -0.71 5.59
C ASP A 72 -9.86 0.16 6.77
N ASP A 73 -9.91 -0.44 7.94
CA ASP A 73 -10.28 0.18 9.22
C ASP A 73 -9.06 0.47 10.11
N LEU A 74 -7.83 0.19 9.64
CA LEU A 74 -6.60 0.36 10.41
C LEU A 74 -5.87 1.67 10.14
N PHE A 75 -6.16 2.33 9.01
CA PHE A 75 -5.54 3.59 8.59
C PHE A 75 -6.60 4.62 8.18
N PRO A 76 -6.27 5.92 8.18
CA PRO A 76 -7.20 6.95 7.71
C PRO A 76 -7.65 6.69 6.27
N SER A 77 -8.96 6.69 6.04
CA SER A 77 -9.60 6.29 4.78
C SER A 77 -9.25 7.17 3.57
N ASP A 78 -8.70 8.36 3.79
CA ASP A 78 -8.30 9.32 2.76
C ASP A 78 -6.80 9.25 2.42
N SER A 79 -6.02 8.39 3.09
CA SER A 79 -4.56 8.37 2.97
C SER A 79 -4.07 8.17 1.53
N VAL A 80 -4.65 7.19 0.83
CA VAL A 80 -4.22 6.84 -0.52
C VAL A 80 -4.65 7.91 -1.54
N GLU A 81 -5.83 8.50 -1.34
CA GLU A 81 -6.33 9.60 -2.17
C GLU A 81 -5.43 10.85 -2.02
N LEU A 82 -5.08 11.24 -0.79
CA LEU A 82 -4.16 12.34 -0.52
C LEU A 82 -2.77 12.12 -1.14
N LEU A 83 -2.26 10.88 -1.09
CA LEU A 83 -1.02 10.52 -1.77
C LEU A 83 -1.14 10.61 -3.29
N TYR A 84 -2.26 10.14 -3.85
CA TYR A 84 -2.50 10.24 -5.29
C TYR A 84 -2.56 11.70 -5.74
N GLU A 85 -3.18 12.59 -4.99
CA GLU A 85 -3.20 14.03 -5.26
C GLU A 85 -1.81 14.65 -5.20
N ALA A 86 -1.02 14.32 -4.17
CA ALA A 86 0.35 14.81 -4.00
C ALA A 86 1.33 14.27 -5.06
N ALA A 87 1.05 13.10 -5.64
CA ALA A 87 1.86 12.50 -6.69
C ALA A 87 1.78 13.28 -8.02
N ARG A 88 2.90 13.31 -8.74
CA ARG A 88 2.98 13.83 -10.11
C ARG A 88 2.94 12.68 -11.13
N GLU A 89 2.57 13.00 -12.37
CA GLU A 89 2.50 12.03 -13.44
C GLU A 89 3.87 11.35 -13.75
N PRO A 90 3.85 10.11 -14.27
CA PRO A 90 2.68 9.26 -14.51
C PRO A 90 2.19 8.55 -13.24
N LYS A 91 0.88 8.60 -12.95
CA LYS A 91 0.28 7.96 -11.77
C LYS A 91 -1.00 7.19 -12.10
N VAL A 92 -1.28 6.15 -11.31
CA VAL A 92 -2.49 5.33 -11.39
C VAL A 92 -3.00 5.08 -9.99
N LEU A 93 -4.32 5.17 -9.81
CA LEU A 93 -5.02 4.77 -8.59
C LEU A 93 -5.98 3.62 -8.92
N TRP A 94 -6.06 2.64 -8.04
CA TRP A 94 -7.08 1.60 -8.08
C TRP A 94 -7.64 1.38 -6.68
N GLN A 95 -8.95 1.54 -6.55
CA GLN A 95 -9.66 1.30 -5.30
C GLN A 95 -10.41 -0.04 -5.37
N ILE A 96 -10.32 -0.82 -4.31
CA ILE A 96 -10.86 -2.18 -4.18
C ILE A 96 -11.74 -2.23 -2.93
N PRO A 97 -12.93 -2.84 -2.95
CA PRO A 97 -13.71 -3.10 -1.74
C PRO A 97 -13.09 -4.27 -0.95
N ALA A 98 -11.88 -4.06 -0.42
CA ALA A 98 -11.09 -5.03 0.32
C ALA A 98 -10.76 -4.48 1.72
N ARG A 99 -10.52 -5.38 2.68
CA ARG A 99 -9.98 -5.02 3.99
C ARG A 99 -8.47 -4.85 3.91
N HIS A 100 -7.87 -4.27 4.95
CA HIS A 100 -6.44 -4.00 5.05
C HIS A 100 -5.52 -5.11 4.51
N GLY A 101 -4.93 -4.87 3.33
CA GLY A 101 -3.97 -5.76 2.68
C GLY A 101 -4.60 -7.02 2.08
N GLN A 102 -5.90 -6.99 1.80
CA GLN A 102 -6.66 -8.12 1.23
C GLN A 102 -7.06 -7.87 -0.23
N GLY A 103 -6.43 -6.92 -0.92
CA GLY A 103 -6.75 -6.59 -2.30
C GLY A 103 -6.60 -7.79 -3.24
N TRP A 104 -5.54 -8.59 -3.07
CA TRP A 104 -5.33 -9.80 -3.87
C TRP A 104 -6.34 -10.90 -3.53
N GLU A 105 -6.64 -11.15 -2.26
CA GLU A 105 -7.66 -12.12 -1.85
C GLU A 105 -9.06 -11.76 -2.37
N THR A 106 -9.36 -10.45 -2.42
CA THR A 106 -10.65 -9.93 -2.87
C THR A 106 -10.82 -10.03 -4.39
N ALA A 107 -9.75 -9.77 -5.15
CA ALA A 107 -9.81 -9.70 -6.61
C ALA A 107 -8.55 -10.28 -7.28
N PRO A 108 -8.23 -11.57 -7.12
CA PRO A 108 -6.90 -12.12 -7.45
C PRO A 108 -6.53 -11.97 -8.92
N GLU A 109 -7.43 -12.35 -9.84
CA GLU A 109 -7.19 -12.25 -11.28
C GLU A 109 -7.02 -10.79 -11.73
N GLU A 110 -7.83 -9.88 -11.20
CA GLU A 110 -7.78 -8.47 -11.55
C GLU A 110 -6.54 -7.78 -10.96
N TYR A 111 -6.17 -8.14 -9.73
CA TYR A 111 -4.98 -7.66 -9.04
C TYR A 111 -3.73 -8.03 -9.83
N GLU A 112 -3.58 -9.32 -10.17
CA GLU A 112 -2.49 -9.81 -11.01
C GLU A 112 -2.47 -9.11 -12.36
N ARG A 113 -3.62 -9.01 -13.03
CA ARG A 113 -3.73 -8.35 -14.33
C ARG A 113 -3.26 -6.89 -14.27
N ARG A 114 -3.72 -6.12 -13.28
CA ARG A 114 -3.37 -4.70 -13.14
C ARG A 114 -1.91 -4.49 -12.79
N VAL A 115 -1.41 -5.20 -11.78
CA VAL A 115 -0.02 -5.09 -11.33
C VAL A 115 0.95 -5.53 -12.43
N LEU A 116 0.68 -6.66 -13.09
CA LEU A 116 1.52 -7.12 -14.21
C LEU A 116 1.47 -6.15 -15.40
N ASN A 117 0.30 -5.59 -15.73
CA ASN A 117 0.20 -4.61 -16.81
C ASN A 117 0.95 -3.30 -16.47
N PHE A 118 0.88 -2.82 -15.24
CA PHE A 118 1.67 -1.68 -14.77
C PHE A 118 3.17 -1.92 -14.96
N TRP A 119 3.68 -3.08 -14.56
CA TRP A 119 5.10 -3.40 -14.73
C TRP A 119 5.49 -3.56 -16.19
N ARG A 120 4.65 -4.21 -17.02
CA ARG A 120 4.90 -4.31 -18.47
C ARG A 120 5.02 -2.93 -19.10
N GLN A 121 4.08 -2.02 -18.82
CA GLN A 121 4.12 -0.65 -19.32
C GLN A 121 5.37 0.08 -18.81
N THR A 122 5.71 -0.05 -17.53
CA THR A 122 6.90 0.56 -16.91
C THR A 122 8.21 0.08 -17.54
N PHE A 123 8.27 -1.17 -17.99
CA PHE A 123 9.45 -1.75 -18.65
C PHE A 123 9.39 -1.70 -20.18
N GLY A 124 8.34 -1.12 -20.79
CA GLY A 124 8.18 -1.09 -22.25
C GLY A 124 7.93 -2.46 -22.89
N LEU A 125 7.39 -3.41 -22.14
CA LEU A 125 7.07 -4.75 -22.62
C LEU A 125 5.70 -4.77 -23.34
N PRO A 126 5.50 -5.66 -24.33
CA PRO A 126 4.21 -5.82 -25.00
C PRO A 126 3.10 -6.21 -24.00
N HIS A 127 1.86 -5.76 -24.25
CA HIS A 127 0.70 -6.27 -23.52
C HIS A 127 0.54 -7.76 -23.82
N ALA A 128 0.45 -8.61 -22.78
CA ALA A 128 0.05 -9.99 -23.00
C ALA A 128 -1.41 -10.01 -23.44
N GLN A 129 -1.69 -10.79 -24.49
CA GLN A 129 -3.04 -11.24 -24.76
C GLN A 129 -3.54 -12.04 -23.55
N PRO A 130 -4.82 -11.97 -23.17
CA PRO A 130 -5.35 -12.82 -22.13
C PRO A 130 -5.11 -14.28 -22.55
N SER A 131 -4.12 -14.90 -21.95
CA SER A 131 -3.87 -16.33 -22.10
C SER A 131 -5.00 -17.06 -21.39
N ASN A 132 -5.59 -18.07 -22.04
CA ASN A 132 -6.43 -19.06 -21.40
C ASN A 132 -5.61 -19.78 -20.31
N ILE A 133 -5.51 -19.17 -19.12
CA ILE A 133 -5.01 -19.85 -17.94
C ILE A 133 -6.14 -20.81 -17.56
N SER A 134 -6.01 -22.06 -17.98
CA SER A 134 -6.87 -23.15 -17.53
C SER A 134 -6.82 -23.17 -16.01
N ALA A 135 -7.97 -22.94 -15.38
CA ALA A 135 -8.20 -23.27 -13.98
C ALA A 135 -7.89 -24.76 -13.78
N ASN A 136 -6.67 -25.10 -13.40
CA ASN A 136 -6.28 -26.38 -12.80
C ASN A 136 -4.78 -26.37 -12.50
N GLU A 137 -4.39 -25.77 -11.39
CA GLU A 137 -3.33 -26.33 -10.55
C GLU A 137 -3.51 -25.77 -9.13
N PRO A 138 -3.82 -26.61 -8.13
CA PRO A 138 -3.92 -26.13 -6.76
C PRO A 138 -2.53 -25.75 -6.27
N VAL A 139 -2.38 -24.51 -5.81
CA VAL A 139 -1.20 -24.06 -5.05
C VAL A 139 -1.09 -24.94 -3.82
N GLN A 140 -0.12 -25.87 -3.83
CA GLN A 140 0.22 -26.65 -2.65
C GLN A 140 0.86 -25.73 -1.62
N THR A 141 0.09 -25.35 -0.61
CA THR A 141 0.59 -24.70 0.59
C THR A 141 1.41 -25.72 1.38
N GLN A 142 2.74 -25.66 1.24
CA GLN A 142 3.65 -26.32 2.17
C GLN A 142 3.44 -25.70 3.57
N LYS A 143 2.84 -26.48 4.48
CA LYS A 143 2.90 -26.20 5.91
C LYS A 143 4.36 -26.23 6.35
N ARG A 144 4.85 -25.11 6.88
CA ARG A 144 6.13 -25.07 7.61
C ARG A 144 5.97 -25.79 8.96
N PRO A 145 7.05 -26.44 9.46
CA PRO A 145 7.02 -27.26 10.67
C PRO A 145 6.77 -26.45 11.94
#